data_AF-A0A661QB59-F1
#
_entry.id   AF-A0A661QB59-F1
#
_cell.length_a   1.000
_cell.length_b   1.000
_cell.length_c   1.000
_cell.angle_alpha   90.00
_cell.angle_beta   90.00
_cell.angle_gamma   90.00
#
_symmetry.space_group_name_H-M   'P 1'
#
loop_
_entity.id
_entity.type
_entity.pdbx_description
1 polymer ?
#
loop_
_entity_poly.entity_id
_entity_poly.type
_entity_poly.pdbx_seq_one_letter_code
_entity_poly.pdbx_strand_id
1 'polypeptide(L)'
;MIGRWCLADPFLPDRITTGADDIPDKIYRMQRFHEALFETYNSVIDSPSHVLNKMKGLWHYFSLSFEDSRKSIKKITKTRRPDQYLERVNLFFGTEAQLRQPKNELSA
;
A
#
# COMPACT_ATOMS: atom_id res chain seq x y z
N MET A 1 -2.80 0.31 -21.08
CA MET A 1 -2.62 -0.59 -19.91
C MET A 1 -2.45 0.26 -18.67
N ILE A 2 -3.17 -0.04 -17.58
CA ILE A 2 -2.86 0.53 -16.26
C ILE A 2 -1.73 -0.34 -15.68
N GLY A 3 -0.51 0.21 -15.64
CA GLY A 3 0.69 -0.52 -15.21
C GLY A 3 0.96 -0.39 -13.72
N ARG A 4 2.25 -0.22 -13.37
CA ARG A 4 2.77 -0.05 -11.99
C ARG A 4 2.00 0.96 -11.13
N TRP A 5 1.36 1.97 -11.74
CA TRP A 5 0.52 2.94 -11.04
C TRP A 5 -0.65 2.31 -10.26
N CYS A 6 -1.22 1.19 -10.71
CA CYS A 6 -2.29 0.48 -9.98
C CYS A 6 -1.80 -0.13 -8.64
N LEU A 7 -0.48 -0.26 -8.44
CA LEU A 7 0.13 -0.73 -7.19
C LEU A 7 0.49 0.41 -6.23
N ALA A 8 0.47 1.65 -6.71
CA ALA A 8 0.54 2.85 -5.87
C ALA A 8 -0.88 3.28 -5.48
N ASP A 9 -1.76 3.37 -6.47
CA ASP A 9 -3.15 3.80 -6.35
C ASP A 9 -4.08 2.71 -6.91
N PRO A 10 -4.65 1.84 -6.03
CA PRO A 10 -5.63 0.84 -6.42
C PRO A 10 -6.96 1.42 -6.94
N PHE A 11 -7.21 2.72 -6.72
CA PHE A 11 -8.44 3.41 -7.09
C PHE A 11 -8.37 4.07 -8.47
N LEU A 12 -7.16 4.17 -9.05
CA LEU A 12 -6.93 4.77 -10.37
C LEU A 12 -7.83 4.20 -11.49
N PRO A 13 -8.15 2.89 -11.57
CA PRO A 13 -9.08 2.38 -12.60
C PRO A 13 -10.50 2.93 -12.45
N ASP A 14 -10.97 3.07 -11.21
CA ASP A 14 -12.32 3.56 -10.88
C ASP A 14 -12.43 5.06 -11.17
N ARG A 15 -11.43 5.84 -10.74
CA ARG A 15 -11.28 7.27 -11.08
C ARG A 15 -11.30 7.54 -12.59
N ILE A 16 -10.58 6.71 -13.38
CA ILE A 16 -10.54 6.83 -14.84
C ILE A 16 -11.90 6.50 -15.48
N THR A 17 -12.70 5.63 -14.86
CA THR A 17 -14.00 5.18 -15.39
C THR A 17 -15.13 6.13 -15.02
N THR A 18 -15.15 6.61 -13.77
CA THR A 18 -16.23 7.41 -13.19
C THR A 18 -15.98 8.91 -13.26
N GLY A 19 -14.71 9.34 -13.39
CA GLY A 19 -14.32 10.76 -13.39
C GLY A 19 -14.34 11.42 -12.00
N ALA A 20 -14.64 10.67 -10.94
CA ALA A 20 -14.72 11.14 -9.56
C ALA A 20 -13.64 10.50 -8.66
N ASP A 21 -13.41 11.09 -7.49
CA ASP A 21 -12.58 10.53 -6.41
C ASP A 21 -13.31 10.56 -5.05
N ASP A 22 -14.61 10.28 -5.07
CA ASP A 22 -15.51 10.28 -3.92
C ASP A 22 -15.41 9.03 -3.02
N ILE A 23 -14.57 8.05 -3.40
CA ILE A 23 -14.37 6.78 -2.71
C ILE A 23 -14.14 6.98 -1.19
N PRO A 24 -15.03 6.48 -0.31
CA PRO A 24 -14.82 6.54 1.13
C PRO A 24 -13.81 5.50 1.61
N ASP A 25 -13.22 5.75 2.78
CA ASP A 25 -12.38 4.80 3.52
C ASP A 25 -11.16 4.26 2.74
N LYS A 26 -10.58 5.09 1.87
CA LYS A 26 -9.40 4.77 1.04
C LYS A 26 -8.26 4.09 1.83
N ILE A 27 -7.99 4.51 3.08
CA ILE A 27 -6.98 3.87 3.95
C ILE A 27 -7.35 2.41 4.28
N TYR A 28 -8.58 2.17 4.75
CA TYR A 28 -9.08 0.84 5.07
C TYR A 28 -9.15 -0.07 3.83
N ARG A 29 -9.58 0.47 2.68
CA ARG A 29 -9.55 -0.23 1.39
C ARG A 29 -8.12 -0.60 0.96
N MET A 30 -7.14 0.29 1.16
CA MET A 30 -5.73 -0.01 0.90
C MET A 30 -5.15 -1.04 1.88
N GLN A 31 -5.56 -1.04 3.15
CA GLN A 31 -5.21 -2.10 4.10
C GLN A 31 -5.76 -3.45 3.62
N ARG A 32 -7.07 -3.56 3.37
CA ARG A 32 -7.72 -4.80 2.90
C ARG A 32 -7.11 -5.34 1.61
N PHE A 33 -6.69 -4.46 0.69
CA PHE A 33 -5.95 -4.84 -0.52
C PHE A 33 -4.54 -5.36 -0.22
N HIS A 34 -3.81 -4.73 0.71
CA HIS A 34 -2.51 -5.23 1.18
C HIS A 34 -2.62 -6.61 1.85
N GLU A 35 -3.60 -6.79 2.73
CA GLU A 35 -3.83 -8.06 3.43
C GLU A 35 -4.21 -9.18 2.45
N ALA A 36 -5.11 -8.93 1.51
CA ALA A 36 -5.47 -9.90 0.46
C ALA A 36 -4.28 -10.28 -0.44
N LEU A 37 -3.38 -9.34 -0.75
CA LEU A 37 -2.11 -9.62 -1.45
C LEU A 37 -1.17 -10.49 -0.60
N PHE A 38 -1.07 -10.23 0.71
CA PHE A 38 -0.27 -11.04 1.61
C PHE A 38 -0.79 -12.47 1.69
N GLU A 39 -2.09 -12.65 1.93
CA GLU A 39 -2.77 -13.95 1.98
C GLU A 39 -2.59 -14.74 0.68
N THR A 40 -2.77 -14.07 -0.47
CA THR A 40 -2.60 -14.68 -1.81
C THR A 40 -1.16 -15.12 -2.08
N TYR A 41 -0.15 -14.32 -1.71
CA TYR A 41 1.24 -14.78 -1.87
C TYR A 41 1.61 -15.86 -0.85
N ASN A 42 1.06 -15.84 0.36
CA ASN A 42 1.32 -16.85 1.37
C ASN A 42 0.65 -18.21 1.07
N SER A 43 -0.35 -18.26 0.19
CA SER A 43 -0.94 -19.52 -0.32
C SER A 43 -0.32 -20.03 -1.63
N VAL A 44 0.45 -19.20 -2.34
CA VAL A 44 1.05 -19.52 -3.65
C VAL A 44 2.59 -19.64 -3.61
N ILE A 45 3.24 -19.25 -2.51
CA ILE A 45 4.71 -19.23 -2.38
C ILE A 45 5.14 -19.92 -1.08
N ASP A 46 5.70 -21.13 -1.19
CA ASP A 46 6.08 -22.00 -0.05
C ASP A 46 7.18 -21.43 0.89
N SER A 47 7.81 -20.32 0.49
CA SER A 47 8.90 -19.68 1.23
C SER A 47 8.45 -18.35 1.83
N PRO A 48 8.27 -18.26 3.17
CA PRO A 48 7.91 -17.01 3.85
C PRO A 48 8.90 -15.87 3.57
N SER A 49 10.18 -16.19 3.36
CA SER A 49 11.22 -15.21 2.96
C SER A 49 10.94 -14.63 1.57
N HIS A 50 10.43 -15.44 0.63
CA HIS A 50 10.05 -14.96 -0.71
C HIS A 50 8.76 -14.13 -0.67
N VAL A 51 7.75 -14.53 0.13
CA VAL A 51 6.55 -13.73 0.41
C VAL A 51 6.94 -12.35 0.97
N LEU A 52 7.78 -12.32 2.00
CA LEU A 52 8.27 -11.07 2.59
C LEU A 52 9.03 -10.20 1.58
N ASN A 53 9.92 -10.78 0.77
CA ASN A 53 10.67 -10.01 -0.22
C ASN A 53 9.75 -9.43 -1.31
N LYS A 54 8.75 -10.20 -1.79
CA LYS A 54 7.72 -9.73 -2.72
C LYS A 54 6.92 -8.56 -2.14
N MET A 55 6.40 -8.73 -0.93
CA MET A 55 5.57 -7.73 -0.26
C MET A 55 6.34 -6.47 0.15
N LYS A 56 7.64 -6.58 0.47
CA LYS A 56 8.53 -5.42 0.67
C LYS A 56 8.83 -4.67 -0.62
N GLY A 57 8.91 -5.38 -1.75
CA GLY A 57 9.02 -4.74 -3.07
C GLY A 57 7.79 -3.90 -3.42
N LEU A 58 6.59 -4.39 -3.07
CA LEU A 58 5.34 -3.64 -3.27
C LEU A 58 5.27 -2.36 -2.43
N TRP A 59 5.84 -2.34 -1.22
CA TRP A 59 5.89 -1.14 -0.38
C TRP A 59 6.59 0.07 -1.04
N HIS A 60 7.42 -0.13 -2.07
CA HIS A 60 7.94 0.99 -2.85
C HIS A 60 6.82 1.75 -3.58
N TYR A 61 5.81 1.06 -4.12
CA TYR A 61 4.68 1.67 -4.81
C TYR A 61 3.63 2.20 -3.84
N PHE A 62 3.21 1.39 -2.86
CA PHE A 62 2.27 1.82 -1.80
C PHE A 62 2.76 3.10 -1.09
N SER A 63 4.07 3.28 -0.92
CA SER A 63 4.65 4.49 -0.30
C SER A 63 4.24 5.82 -0.95
N LEU A 64 3.97 5.80 -2.25
CA LEU A 64 3.76 7.00 -3.05
C LEU A 64 2.43 7.68 -2.73
N SER A 65 1.46 6.93 -2.20
CA SER A 65 0.11 7.41 -1.88
C SER A 65 -0.04 7.92 -0.44
N PHE A 66 1.03 7.87 0.36
CA PHE A 66 1.03 8.34 1.75
C PHE A 66 2.00 9.52 1.97
N GLU A 67 1.66 10.42 2.89
CA GLU A 67 2.55 11.46 3.40
C GLU A 67 3.46 10.92 4.52
N ASP A 68 4.69 11.46 4.59
CA ASP A 68 5.85 11.13 5.46
C ASP A 68 6.16 9.67 5.89
N SER A 69 5.50 8.70 5.27
CA SER A 69 5.59 7.25 5.44
C SER A 69 7.02 6.66 5.38
N ARG A 70 8.01 7.41 4.86
CA ARG A 70 9.42 7.01 4.70
C ARG A 70 10.03 6.40 5.97
N LYS A 71 9.75 6.96 7.15
CA LYS A 71 10.24 6.42 8.44
C LYS A 71 9.62 5.05 8.74
N SER A 72 8.33 4.88 8.46
CA SER A 72 7.56 3.66 8.71
C SER A 72 7.93 2.53 7.77
N ILE A 73 8.03 2.82 6.47
CA ILE A 73 8.44 1.86 5.44
C ILE A 73 9.86 1.35 5.70
N LYS A 74 10.77 2.20 6.20
CA LYS A 74 12.12 1.81 6.63
C LYS A 74 12.11 0.89 7.87
N LYS A 75 11.04 0.87 8.67
CA LYS A 75 10.81 -0.15 9.71
C LYS A 75 10.21 -1.43 9.08
N ILE A 76 9.14 -1.31 8.28
CA ILE A 76 8.46 -2.45 7.60
C ILE A 76 9.45 -3.30 6.78
N THR A 77 10.28 -2.66 5.95
CA THR A 77 11.25 -3.36 5.08
C THR A 77 12.37 -4.07 5.83
N LYS A 78 12.69 -3.65 7.06
CA LYS A 78 13.70 -4.26 7.94
C LYS A 78 13.25 -5.51 8.70
N THR A 79 11.94 -5.78 8.77
CA THR A 79 11.37 -6.98 9.44
C THR A 79 11.97 -8.27 8.85
N ARG A 80 12.08 -9.34 9.65
CA ARG A 80 12.66 -10.62 9.18
C ARG A 80 11.71 -11.82 9.25
N ARG A 81 10.56 -11.67 9.89
CA ARG A 81 9.56 -12.73 10.10
C ARG A 81 8.16 -12.25 9.67
N PRO A 82 7.24 -13.14 9.25
CA PRO A 82 5.88 -12.78 8.84
C PRO A 82 5.06 -12.07 9.93
N ASP A 83 5.16 -12.52 11.18
CA ASP A 83 4.48 -11.92 12.32
C ASP A 83 4.92 -10.46 12.56
N GLN A 84 6.22 -10.21 12.63
CA GLN A 84 6.80 -8.87 12.75
C GLN A 84 6.46 -7.96 11.58
N TYR A 85 6.27 -8.53 10.38
CA TYR A 85 5.85 -7.80 9.20
C TYR A 85 4.39 -7.37 9.30
N LEU A 86 3.48 -8.29 9.62
CA LEU A 86 2.05 -8.01 9.77
C LEU A 86 1.77 -7.04 10.93
N GLU A 87 2.36 -7.27 12.10
CA GLU A 87 2.30 -6.34 13.24
C GLU A 87 2.69 -4.92 12.81
N ARG A 88 3.83 -4.79 12.13
CA ARG A 88 4.35 -3.48 11.74
C ARG A 88 3.53 -2.80 10.65
N VAL A 89 2.89 -3.56 9.76
CA VAL A 89 1.97 -3.02 8.75
C VAL A 89 0.63 -2.60 9.39
N ASN A 90 0.08 -3.41 10.29
CA ASN A 90 -1.17 -3.07 11.00
C ASN A 90 -0.99 -1.79 11.83
N LEU A 91 0.17 -1.64 12.50
CA LEU A 91 0.53 -0.39 13.19
C LEU A 91 0.60 0.81 12.22
N PHE A 92 1.10 0.61 11.00
CA PHE A 92 1.15 1.67 10.00
C PHE A 92 -0.26 2.10 9.59
N PHE A 93 -1.11 1.17 9.14
CA PHE A 93 -2.47 1.49 8.71
C PHE A 93 -3.34 2.05 9.85
N GLY A 94 -3.16 1.58 11.09
CA GLY A 94 -3.94 2.03 12.25
C GLY A 94 -3.50 3.35 12.88
N THR A 95 -2.25 3.82 12.68
CA THR A 95 -1.74 5.02 13.39
C THR A 95 -0.84 5.98 12.60
N GLU A 96 -0.29 5.57 11.45
CA GLU A 96 0.70 6.36 10.69
C GLU A 96 0.29 6.60 9.22
N ALA A 97 -0.74 5.92 8.71
CA ALA A 97 -1.18 6.03 7.34
C ALA A 97 -2.00 7.31 7.11
N GLN A 98 -1.34 8.33 6.58
CA GLN A 98 -1.96 9.58 6.13
C GLN A 98 -1.89 9.62 4.60
N LEU A 99 -3.03 9.67 3.91
CA LEU A 99 -3.06 9.71 2.45
C LEU A 99 -2.55 11.05 1.95
N ARG A 100 -1.76 11.02 0.87
CA ARG A 100 -1.31 12.25 0.22
C ARG A 100 -2.49 12.96 -0.43
N GLN A 101 -2.71 14.22 -0.07
CA GLN A 101 -3.72 15.02 -0.75
C GLN A 101 -3.29 15.33 -2.20
N PRO A 102 -4.22 15.38 -3.17
CA PRO A 102 -3.89 15.86 -4.50
C PRO A 102 -3.36 17.29 -4.40
N LYS A 103 -2.19 17.51 -4.99
CA LYS A 103 -1.59 18.83 -5.04
C LYS A 103 -2.50 19.72 -5.89
N ASN A 104 -3.07 20.76 -5.29
CA ASN A 104 -4.07 21.59 -5.96
C ASN A 104 -3.38 22.56 -6.94
N GLU A 105 -2.97 22.06 -8.10
CA GLU A 105 -2.27 22.81 -9.15
C GLU A 105 -3.26 23.69 -9.94
N LEU A 106 -3.77 24.71 -9.24
CA LEU A 106 -4.57 25.82 -9.75
C LEU A 106 -3.99 27.14 -9.22
N SER A 107 -2.87 27.55 -9.83
CA SER A 107 -2.29 28.89 -9.66
C SER A 107 -1.43 29.25 -10.88
N ALA A 108 -1.82 30.33 -11.58
CA ALA A 108 -1.35 30.75 -12.91
C ALA A 108 -1.86 29.84 -14.05
#